data_AF-A0A832ACL9-F1
#
_entry.id   AF-A0A832ACL9-F1
#
_cell.length_a   1.000
_cell.length_b   1.000
_cell.length_c   1.000
_cell.angle_alpha   90.00
_cell.angle_beta   90.00
_cell.angle_gamma   90.00
#
_symmetry.space_group_name_H-M   'P 1'
#
loop_
_entity.id
_entity.type
_entity.pdbx_description
1 polymer ?
#
loop_
_entity_poly.entity_id
_entity_poly.type
_entity_poly.pdbx_seq_one_letter_code
_entity_poly.pdbx_strand_id
1 'polypeptide(L)'
;MKNVSILVLDFGSQYTQLIARRLREDKIYCEIIPYHSTLDMIKAKNPQGIILSGGPSSVYNKDAYEVDQGVYEMGIPVMGICYGMQRIA
;
A
#
# COMPACT_ATOMS: atom_id res chain seq x y z
N MET A 1 7.10 8.32 -18.36
CA MET A 1 6.62 8.14 -16.98
C MET A 1 7.21 6.84 -16.46
N LYS A 2 7.77 6.81 -15.23
CA LYS A 2 8.24 5.54 -14.64
C LYS A 2 7.01 4.74 -14.23
N ASN A 3 6.78 3.59 -14.88
CA ASN A 3 5.73 2.67 -14.46
C ASN A 3 6.20 1.94 -13.20
N VAL A 4 5.46 2.09 -12.11
CA VAL A 4 5.69 1.29 -10.88
C VAL A 4 4.91 -0.01 -11.03
N SER A 5 5.55 -1.18 -10.87
CA SER A 5 4.78 -2.44 -10.95
C SER A 5 3.92 -2.61 -9.70
N ILE A 6 4.51 -2.43 -8.50
CA ILE A 6 3.79 -2.55 -7.23
C ILE A 6 4.03 -1.32 -6.35
N LEU A 7 2.96 -0.72 -5.84
CA LEU A 7 3.03 0.29 -4.78
C LEU A 7 2.79 -0.34 -3.42
N VAL A 8 3.66 -0.05 -2.46
CA VAL A 8 3.50 -0.45 -1.06
C VAL A 8 3.10 0.78 -0.25
N LEU A 9 1.86 0.80 0.24
CA LEU A 9 1.35 1.83 1.15
C LEU A 9 1.74 1.48 2.58
N ASP A 10 2.60 2.30 3.18
CA ASP A 10 3.16 2.07 4.51
C ASP A 10 2.27 2.67 5.61
N PHE A 11 1.71 1.80 6.44
CA PHE A 11 0.97 2.13 7.67
C PHE A 11 1.86 2.12 8.93
N GLY A 12 3.19 2.09 8.76
CA GLY A 12 4.16 2.12 9.86
C GLY A 12 4.60 0.73 10.33
N SER A 13 4.49 -0.30 9.49
CA SER A 13 4.95 -1.64 9.84
C SER A 13 6.48 -1.73 9.85
N GLN A 14 7.01 -2.43 10.85
CA GLN A 14 8.43 -2.80 10.90
C GLN A 14 8.85 -3.67 9.71
N TYR A 15 7.90 -4.34 9.05
CA TYR A 15 8.14 -5.24 7.92
C TYR A 15 7.94 -4.59 6.55
N THR A 16 7.59 -3.31 6.44
CA THR A 16 7.34 -2.66 5.14
C THR A 16 8.56 -2.74 4.20
N GLN A 17 9.76 -2.54 4.74
CA GLN A 17 11.01 -2.68 3.98
C GLN A 17 11.28 -4.14 3.57
N LEU A 18 10.86 -5.11 4.38
CA LEU A 18 11.01 -6.53 4.05
C LEU A 18 10.09 -6.94 2.89
N ILE A 19 8.86 -6.42 2.85
CA ILE A 19 7.93 -6.62 1.72
C ILE A 19 8.57 -6.09 0.42
N ALA A 20 9.08 -4.85 0.45
CA ALA A 20 9.76 -4.28 -0.70
C ALA A 20 11.02 -5.06 -1.11
N ARG A 21 11.78 -5.58 -0.15
CA ARG A 21 12.92 -6.46 -0.42
C ARG A 21 12.48 -7.74 -1.12
N ARG A 22 11.42 -8.41 -0.68
CA ARG A 22 10.90 -9.62 -1.33
C ARG A 22 10.46 -9.37 -2.77
N LEU A 23 9.72 -8.29 -3.02
CA LEU A 23 9.34 -7.90 -4.38
C LEU A 23 10.57 -7.69 -5.28
N ARG A 24 11.62 -7.04 -4.77
CA ARG A 24 12.86 -6.80 -5.52
C ARG A 24 13.67 -8.08 -5.74
N GLU A 25 13.69 -9.01 -4.78
CA GLU A 25 14.28 -10.34 -4.94
C GLU A 25 13.61 -11.10 -6.09
N ASP A 26 12.30 -10.91 -6.28
CA ASP A 26 11.52 -11.43 -7.41
C ASP A 26 11.60 -10.56 -8.68
N LYS A 27 12.52 -9.59 -8.73
CA LYS A 27 12.75 -8.66 -9.86
C LYS A 27 11.56 -7.76 -10.19
N ILE A 28 10.67 -7.52 -9.24
CA ILE A 28 9.53 -6.60 -9.38
C ILE A 28 9.93 -5.20 -8.91
N TYR A 29 9.75 -4.20 -9.77
CA TYR A 29 9.98 -2.81 -9.38
C TYR A 29 8.85 -2.32 -8.45
N CYS A 30 9.24 -1.84 -7.27
CA CYS A 30 8.30 -1.35 -6.28
C CYS A 30 8.76 -0.04 -5.65
N GLU A 31 7.79 0.78 -5.26
CA GLU A 31 7.99 1.99 -4.47
C GLU A 31 7.19 1.90 -3.17
N ILE A 32 7.78 2.41 -2.09
CA ILE A 32 7.11 2.54 -0.79
C ILE A 32 6.69 3.99 -0.65
N ILE A 33 5.43 4.22 -0.33
CA ILE A 33 4.89 5.57 -0.06
C ILE A 33 4.02 5.53 1.20
N PRO A 34 3.83 6.67 1.89
CA PRO A 34 2.97 6.72 3.06
C PRO A 34 1.51 6.35 2.73
N TYR A 35 0.80 5.72 3.66
CA TYR A 35 -0.61 5.34 3.47
C TYR A 35 -1.55 6.52 3.16
N HIS A 36 -1.23 7.71 3.65
CA HIS A 36 -2.01 8.94 3.46
C HIS A 36 -1.67 9.69 2.15
N SER A 37 -0.98 9.03 1.22
CA SER A 37 -0.72 9.58 -0.11
C SER A 37 -2.04 9.77 -0.86
N THR A 38 -2.19 10.88 -1.58
CA THR A 38 -3.43 11.17 -2.31
C THR A 38 -3.65 10.22 -3.47
N LEU A 39 -4.91 9.99 -3.84
CA LEU A 39 -5.27 9.15 -4.97
C LEU A 39 -4.61 9.61 -6.29
N ASP A 40 -4.49 10.92 -6.52
CA ASP A 40 -3.84 11.47 -7.70
C ASP A 40 -2.35 11.13 -7.77
N MET A 41 -1.64 11.16 -6.63
CA MET A 41 -0.24 10.75 -6.55
C MET A 41 -0.09 9.26 -6.83
N ILE A 42 -1.01 8.42 -6.34
CA ILE A 42 -1.04 6.98 -6.59
C ILE A 42 -1.28 6.72 -8.08
N LYS A 43 -2.31 7.36 -8.67
CA LYS A 43 -2.62 7.24 -10.10
C LYS A 43 -1.48 7.71 -11.00
N ALA A 44 -0.80 8.80 -10.65
CA ALA A 44 0.32 9.35 -11.42
C ALA A 44 1.51 8.38 -11.55
N LYS A 45 1.64 7.43 -10.61
CA LYS A 45 2.67 6.37 -10.65
C LYS A 45 2.28 5.17 -11.51
N ASN A 46 1.02 5.10 -11.95
CA ASN A 46 0.48 4.05 -12.81
C ASN A 46 0.79 2.61 -12.30
N PRO A 47 0.41 2.26 -11.06
CA PRO A 47 0.69 0.95 -10.47
C PRO A 47 -0.06 -0.19 -11.17
N GLN A 48 0.56 -1.36 -11.27
CA GLN A 48 -0.13 -2.59 -11.70
C GLN A 48 -0.78 -3.35 -10.53
N GLY A 49 -0.38 -3.04 -9.30
CA GLY A 49 -0.98 -3.57 -8.07
C GLY A 49 -0.56 -2.78 -6.84
N ILE A 50 -1.32 -2.92 -5.75
CA ILE A 50 -1.11 -2.19 -4.50
C ILE A 50 -1.04 -3.17 -3.33
N ILE A 51 -0.09 -2.94 -2.42
CA ILE A 51 0.03 -3.64 -1.15
C ILE A 51 -0.22 -2.64 -0.01
N LEU A 52 -1.20 -2.93 0.83
CA LEU A 52 -1.46 -2.22 2.08
C LEU A 52 -0.66 -2.93 3.19
N SER A 53 0.37 -2.28 3.73
CA SER A 53 1.20 -2.89 4.76
C SER A 53 0.44 -3.11 6.07
N GLY A 54 1.07 -3.86 6.98
CA GLY A 54 0.66 -3.84 8.38
C GLY A 54 0.92 -2.47 9.04
N GLY A 55 0.52 -2.33 10.29
CA GLY A 55 0.80 -1.18 11.13
C GLY A 55 0.67 -1.56 12.61
N PRO A 56 1.27 -0.80 13.52
CA PRO A 56 1.19 -1.05 14.96
C PRO A 56 -0.17 -0.63 15.57
N SER A 57 -0.96 0.15 14.83
CA SER A 57 -2.22 0.72 15.30
C SER A 57 -3.37 -0.27 15.25
N SER A 58 -4.40 -0.03 16.06
CA SER A 58 -5.69 -0.73 15.97
C SER A 58 -6.62 0.00 15.01
N VAL A 59 -7.34 -0.74 14.15
CA VAL A 59 -8.34 -0.15 13.23
C VAL A 59 -9.56 0.44 13.94
N TYR A 60 -9.78 0.10 15.21
CA TYR A 60 -10.92 0.59 16.00
C TYR A 60 -10.65 1.94 16.69
N ASN A 61 -9.43 2.47 16.60
CA ASN A 61 -9.12 3.78 17.16
C ASN A 61 -9.74 4.90 16.31
N LYS A 62 -10.12 6.01 16.96
CA LYS A 62 -10.66 7.19 16.25
C LYS A 62 -9.67 7.78 15.23
N ASP A 63 -8.38 7.66 15.51
CA ASP A 63 -7.29 8.14 14.64
C ASP A 63 -6.70 6.99 13.81
N ALA A 64 -7.53 5.99 13.47
CA ALA A 64 -7.11 4.89 12.61
C ALA A 64 -6.58 5.43 11.28
N TYR A 65 -5.51 4.81 10.80
CA TYR A 65 -4.86 5.16 9.56
C TYR A 65 -5.73 4.69 8.39
N GLU A 66 -6.24 5.65 7.63
CA GLU A 66 -7.10 5.38 6.47
C GLU A 66 -6.37 5.65 5.17
N VAL A 67 -6.56 4.74 4.21
CA VAL A 67 -6.21 4.98 2.81
C VAL A 67 -7.41 5.56 2.08
N ASP A 68 -7.15 6.39 1.06
CA ASP A 68 -8.17 6.90 0.17
C ASP A 68 -9.01 5.76 -0.44
N GLN A 69 -10.34 5.82 -0.31
CA GLN A 69 -11.25 4.78 -0.80
C GLN A 69 -11.14 4.55 -2.31
N GLY A 70 -10.77 5.58 -3.07
CA GLY A 70 -10.58 5.47 -4.51
C GLY A 70 -9.47 4.49 -4.90
N VAL A 71 -8.59 4.09 -3.96
CA VAL A 71 -7.60 3.01 -4.17
C VAL A 71 -8.28 1.68 -4.49
N TYR A 72 -9.42 1.37 -3.84
CA TYR A 72 -10.17 0.13 -4.07
C TYR A 72 -10.93 0.14 -5.40
N GLU A 73 -11.21 1.33 -5.94
CA GLU A 73 -11.98 1.53 -7.18
C GLU A 73 -11.08 1.60 -8.43
N MET A 74 -9.76 1.54 -8.28
CA MET A 74 -8.81 1.64 -9.40
C MET A 74 -8.86 0.46 -10.38
N GLY A 75 -9.56 -0.63 -10.05
CA GLY A 75 -9.66 -1.81 -10.91
C GLY A 75 -8.36 -2.62 -11.02
N ILE A 76 -7.41 -2.41 -10.11
CA ILE A 76 -6.16 -3.16 -10.01
C ILE A 76 -6.13 -4.01 -8.73
N PRO A 77 -5.35 -5.11 -8.69
CA PRO A 77 -5.27 -5.96 -7.51
C PRO A 77 -4.76 -5.20 -6.27
N VAL A 78 -5.45 -5.39 -5.15
CA VAL A 78 -5.08 -4.85 -3.83
C VAL A 78 -4.87 -6.01 -2.85
N MET A 79 -3.70 -6.06 -2.21
CA MET A 79 -3.38 -7.03 -1.18
C MET A 79 -3.20 -6.33 0.17
N GLY A 80 -3.95 -6.77 1.19
CA GLY A 80 -3.80 -6.28 2.55
C GLY A 80 -3.00 -7.24 3.43
N ILE A 81 -2.08 -6.72 4.25
CA ILE A 81 -1.31 -7.51 5.23
C ILE A 81 -1.64 -6.99 6.63
N CYS A 82 -2.19 -7.86 7.48
CA CYS A 82 -2.55 -7.52 8.86
C CYS A 82 -3.45 -6.27 8.93
N TYR A 83 -2.94 -5.12 9.39
CA TYR A 83 -3.67 -3.84 9.39
C TYR A 83 -4.28 -3.51 8.02
N GLY A 84 -3.51 -3.64 6.94
CA GLY A 84 -4.02 -3.42 5.59
C GLY A 84 -5.16 -4.36 5.20
N MET A 85 -5.18 -5.59 5.71
CA MET A 85 -6.31 -6.52 5.51
C MET A 85 -7.54 -6.06 6.29
N GLN A 86 -7.36 -5.60 7.53
CA GLN A 86 -8.44 -5.04 8.34
C GLN A 86 -9.02 -3.75 7.76
N ARG A 87 -8.29 -3.05 6.87
CA ARG A 87 -8.78 -1.90 6.12
C ARG A 87 -9.59 -2.25 4.87
N ILE A 88 -9.44 -3.48 4.37
CA ILE A 88 -10.22 -3.99 3.23
C ILE A 88 -11.55 -4.57 3.70
N ALA A 89 -11.58 -5.16 4.91
CA ALA A 89 -12.75 -5.79 5.52
C ALA A 89 -13.69 -4.75 6.15
#